data_AF-A0A8E2E7D1-F1
#
_entry.id   AF-A0A8E2E7D1-F1
#
_cell.length_a   1.000
_cell.length_b   1.000
_cell.length_c   1.000
_cell.angle_alpha   90.00
_cell.angle_beta   90.00
_cell.angle_gamma   90.00
#
_symmetry.space_group_name_H-M   'P 1'
#
loop_
_entity.id
_entity.type
_entity.pdbx_description
1 polymer ?
#
loop_
_entity_poly.entity_id
_entity_poly.type
_entity_poly.pdbx_seq_one_letter_code
_entity_poly.pdbx_strand_id
1 'polypeptide(L)'
;MYSFALLALVGTTALASPIASRQASLSCNNNQDDGMVYQVPGGGQYAIHCAQDYHGGDMSSTVTNTFEECIAACDATPGCVDVSYLGSGSCYMKNELTSLNPSSLVWTATKFINGVEDTPITCDNNHSNGIIYQAANAQYEIMCGVDFFGGDMSSIQTDIFEDCIKACDATSGCIDVSYNGGTCYMKNQLTSSTPQTSAWVWTAVNIAESFTQPSAPQGPSCVNNAADKTLYTSTAGVVYDIYCGIDYYGGDLASATVADFASCLDACDATDGCIDVSFNPPAYCYMKSQFSTPSADSNVWTAVKRGSNHNDFTILSVFYSDADITQQAVQNFLVQDTLTINTFTQNLVAMAGYDPLPGWRKSISILYKFGQETRTLVLEENSGVFAVPPGPLTPISNHKVAQPYSQMEGVTSLVIVDVVYGPAVIRDQTVWDNIYKSVANHEQWCFENSLMGGDPWYGVLKSAVIWYEHAGTTSVISLAGIEHSCVNIGF
;
A
#
# COMPACT_ATOMS: atom_id res chain seq x y z
N MET A 1 46.10 28.39 44.21
CA MET A 1 45.09 27.98 45.21
C MET A 1 43.76 28.48 44.66
N TYR A 2 42.85 27.70 44.09
CA TYR A 2 42.34 26.39 44.52
C TYR A 2 42.10 25.44 43.34
N SER A 3 42.15 24.16 43.69
CA SER A 3 41.95 22.94 42.90
C SER A 3 40.47 22.51 42.86
N PHE A 4 40.21 21.37 42.20
CA PHE A 4 39.00 20.51 42.11
C PHE A 4 38.18 20.67 40.83
N ALA A 5 37.69 19.61 40.17
CA ALA A 5 38.08 18.21 40.04
C ALA A 5 37.34 17.68 38.80
N LEU A 6 37.95 16.73 38.11
CA LEU A 6 37.41 15.98 36.99
C LEU A 6 36.34 14.99 37.49
N LEU A 7 35.15 14.97 36.89
CA LEU A 7 34.24 13.82 36.94
C LEU A 7 33.65 13.58 35.55
N ALA A 8 34.00 12.47 34.93
CA ALA A 8 33.31 11.91 33.78
C ALA A 8 32.18 11.00 34.29
N LEU A 9 31.00 11.06 33.66
CA LEU A 9 30.01 9.99 33.71
C LEU A 9 29.35 9.82 32.34
N VAL A 10 29.16 8.56 31.98
CA VAL A 10 28.67 8.01 30.72
C VAL A 10 27.13 7.89 30.76
N GLY A 11 26.47 8.02 29.60
CA GLY A 11 25.31 7.18 29.26
C GLY A 11 23.91 7.80 29.21
N THR A 12 23.39 7.90 27.97
CA THR A 12 22.01 7.59 27.48
C THR A 12 20.80 8.26 28.13
N THR A 13 20.00 9.01 27.35
CA THR A 13 18.79 8.56 26.61
C THR A 13 18.04 9.78 26.03
N ALA A 14 17.39 9.56 24.89
CA ALA A 14 16.52 10.52 24.20
C ALA A 14 15.35 11.01 25.07
N LEU A 15 14.94 12.25 24.85
CA LEU A 15 13.59 12.70 25.17
C LEU A 15 13.01 13.41 23.94
N ALA A 16 12.01 12.74 23.37
CA ALA A 16 11.09 13.32 22.40
C ALA A 16 10.34 14.50 23.03
N SER A 17 10.04 15.51 22.22
CA SER A 17 9.19 16.64 22.59
C SER A 17 7.77 16.16 22.92
N PRO A 18 7.10 16.73 23.94
CA PRO A 18 5.75 16.33 24.30
C PRO A 18 4.74 16.89 23.29
N ILE A 19 3.87 16.01 22.77
CA ILE A 19 2.62 16.40 22.13
C ILE A 19 1.80 17.17 23.16
N ALA A 20 1.39 18.38 22.82
CA ALA A 20 0.57 19.22 23.70
C ALA A 20 -0.82 18.59 23.89
N SER A 21 -1.03 17.98 25.06
CA SER A 21 -2.35 17.61 25.57
C SER A 21 -3.12 18.88 25.93
N ARG A 22 -4.27 19.09 25.28
CA ARG A 22 -5.32 19.97 25.77
C ARG A 22 -6.59 19.13 25.89
N GLN A 23 -6.95 18.74 27.11
CA GLN A 23 -8.29 18.23 27.43
C GLN A 23 -9.31 19.35 27.16
N ALA A 24 -9.90 19.36 25.96
CA ALA A 24 -11.16 20.04 25.71
C ALA A 24 -12.28 19.04 26.02
N SER A 25 -13.35 19.50 26.67
CA SER A 25 -14.55 18.69 26.89
C SER A 25 -15.22 18.40 25.54
N LEU A 26 -15.56 17.14 25.28
CA LEU A 26 -16.29 16.73 24.09
C LEU A 26 -17.70 17.34 24.07
N SER A 27 -18.13 17.73 22.88
CA SER A 27 -19.43 18.34 22.63
C SER A 27 -19.93 17.96 21.23
N CYS A 28 -21.08 17.30 21.18
CA CYS A 28 -21.83 17.15 19.93
C CYS A 28 -22.89 18.25 19.73
N ASN A 29 -22.86 19.32 20.53
CA ASN A 29 -23.71 20.48 20.25
C ASN A 29 -23.25 21.12 18.94
N ASN A 30 -24.17 21.31 18.00
CA ASN A 30 -23.88 21.80 16.65
C ASN A 30 -22.80 20.96 15.92
N ASN A 31 -22.71 19.65 16.20
CA ASN A 31 -21.72 18.73 15.61
C ASN A 31 -20.27 19.18 15.80
N GLN A 32 -19.97 19.86 16.92
CA GLN A 32 -18.67 20.49 17.14
C GLN A 32 -17.49 19.50 17.07
N ASP A 33 -17.63 18.32 17.67
CA ASP A 33 -16.57 17.30 17.69
C ASP A 33 -16.91 16.06 16.82
N ASP A 34 -17.83 16.20 15.86
CA ASP A 34 -18.19 15.13 14.93
C ASP A 34 -17.00 14.73 14.03
N GLY A 35 -16.75 13.43 13.87
CA GLY A 35 -15.63 12.88 13.10
C GLY A 35 -14.26 13.01 13.79
N MET A 36 -14.20 13.53 15.01
CA MET A 36 -12.97 13.62 15.79
C MET A 36 -12.64 12.30 16.47
N VAL A 37 -11.36 12.10 16.79
CA VAL A 37 -10.90 10.98 17.61
C VAL A 37 -10.60 11.45 19.04
N TYR A 38 -11.24 10.81 20.00
CA TYR A 38 -11.00 11.02 21.43
C TYR A 38 -10.11 9.90 21.99
N GLN A 39 -9.04 10.29 22.68
CA GLN A 39 -8.15 9.37 23.39
C GLN A 39 -8.51 9.34 24.87
N VAL A 40 -8.96 8.18 25.37
CA VAL A 40 -9.13 7.98 26.82
C VAL A 40 -7.73 8.03 27.47
N PRO A 41 -7.53 8.81 28.55
CA PRO A 41 -6.23 8.87 29.22
C PRO A 41 -5.76 7.50 29.73
N GLY A 42 -4.74 6.94 29.08
CA GLY A 42 -4.23 5.59 29.39
C GLY A 42 -5.11 4.44 28.90
N GLY A 43 -6.09 4.72 28.03
CA GLY A 43 -7.08 3.77 27.53
C GLY A 43 -7.16 3.71 26.00
N GLY A 44 -8.31 3.29 25.47
CA GLY A 44 -8.59 3.19 24.05
C GLY A 44 -8.80 4.54 23.33
N GLN A 45 -8.79 4.49 22.00
CA GLN A 45 -9.21 5.59 21.13
C GLN A 45 -10.66 5.39 20.71
N TYR A 46 -11.39 6.47 20.50
CA TYR A 46 -12.80 6.45 20.11
C TYR A 46 -13.09 7.45 18.99
N ALA A 47 -13.81 7.03 17.95
CA ALA A 47 -14.34 7.91 16.91
C ALA A 47 -15.67 8.52 17.39
N ILE A 48 -15.84 9.83 17.24
CA ILE A 48 -17.03 10.55 17.71
C ILE A 48 -18.02 10.72 16.55
N HIS A 49 -19.26 10.28 16.77
CA HIS A 49 -20.36 10.41 15.82
C HIS A 49 -21.51 11.18 16.47
N CYS A 50 -21.71 12.42 16.04
CA CYS A 50 -22.74 13.29 16.56
C CYS A 50 -24.07 13.06 15.82
N ALA A 51 -25.18 13.09 16.56
CA ALA A 51 -26.53 12.95 16.00
C ALA A 51 -26.77 11.60 15.27
N GLN A 52 -26.07 10.55 15.68
CA GLN A 52 -26.13 9.22 15.10
C GLN A 52 -26.15 8.17 16.22
N ASP A 53 -26.79 7.02 15.99
CA ASP A 53 -26.92 5.91 16.95
C ASP A 53 -26.84 4.56 16.22
N TYR A 54 -25.97 3.69 16.71
CA TYR A 54 -26.00 2.26 16.38
C TYR A 54 -27.12 1.59 17.17
N HIS A 55 -28.32 1.48 16.58
CA HIS A 55 -29.52 1.04 17.29
C HIS A 55 -29.44 -0.44 17.76
N GLY A 56 -29.53 -0.70 19.06
CA GLY A 56 -29.44 -2.06 19.62
C GLY A 56 -28.05 -2.36 20.19
N GLY A 57 -27.68 -3.63 20.33
CA GLY A 57 -26.35 -4.02 20.85
C GLY A 57 -26.07 -3.66 22.32
N ASP A 58 -27.07 -3.19 23.07
CA ASP A 58 -26.91 -2.72 24.46
C ASP A 58 -26.52 -3.87 25.39
N MET A 59 -25.25 -3.87 25.83
CA MET A 59 -24.75 -4.85 26.79
C MET A 59 -24.95 -4.38 28.24
N SER A 60 -25.01 -3.07 28.46
CA SER A 60 -25.21 -2.47 29.78
C SER A 60 -25.62 -1.02 29.65
N SER A 61 -26.23 -0.47 30.70
CA SER A 61 -26.47 0.97 30.79
C SER A 61 -26.17 1.50 32.18
N THR A 62 -25.75 2.75 32.24
CA THR A 62 -25.45 3.47 33.47
C THR A 62 -25.80 4.96 33.31
N VAL A 63 -25.71 5.71 34.40
CA VAL A 63 -25.86 7.17 34.37
C VAL A 63 -24.49 7.79 34.62
N THR A 64 -24.04 8.63 33.69
CA THR A 64 -22.81 9.43 33.79
C THR A 64 -23.14 10.92 33.71
N ASN A 65 -22.26 11.77 34.24
CA ASN A 65 -22.46 13.22 34.19
C ASN A 65 -21.93 13.84 32.89
N THR A 66 -21.04 13.14 32.20
CA THR A 66 -20.39 13.59 30.97
C THR A 66 -20.31 12.47 29.93
N PHE A 67 -20.07 12.87 28.68
CA PHE A 67 -19.90 11.94 27.56
C PHE A 67 -18.58 11.17 27.70
N GLU A 68 -17.53 11.84 28.17
CA GLU A 68 -16.22 11.26 28.43
C GLU A 68 -16.25 10.22 29.55
N GLU A 69 -17.07 10.43 30.59
CA GLU A 69 -17.33 9.42 31.62
C GLU A 69 -18.02 8.18 31.04
N CYS A 70 -18.92 8.36 30.07
CA CYS A 70 -19.58 7.26 29.37
C CYS A 70 -18.57 6.45 28.52
N ILE A 71 -17.73 7.15 27.76
CA ILE A 71 -16.65 6.53 26.97
C ILE A 71 -15.66 5.81 27.89
N ALA A 72 -15.25 6.41 29.01
CA ALA A 72 -14.34 5.79 29.97
C ALA A 72 -14.96 4.55 30.66
N ALA A 73 -16.27 4.57 30.92
CA ALA A 73 -16.98 3.40 31.45
C ALA A 73 -16.97 2.24 30.44
N CYS A 74 -17.18 2.53 29.16
CA CYS A 74 -17.04 1.55 28.09
C CYS A 74 -15.60 1.04 27.96
N ASP A 75 -14.61 1.92 28.03
CA ASP A 75 -13.20 1.54 27.87
C ASP A 75 -12.74 0.55 28.96
N ALA A 76 -13.26 0.71 30.17
CA ALA A 76 -13.03 -0.18 31.30
C ALA A 76 -13.88 -1.46 31.28
N THR A 77 -14.86 -1.58 30.39
CA THR A 77 -15.80 -2.72 30.32
C THR A 77 -15.37 -3.70 29.23
N PRO A 78 -14.94 -4.93 29.58
CA PRO A 78 -14.57 -5.93 28.60
C PRO A 78 -15.70 -6.22 27.61
N GLY A 79 -15.40 -6.14 26.32
CA GLY A 79 -16.36 -6.35 25.24
C GLY A 79 -17.22 -5.15 24.87
N CYS A 80 -17.02 -3.98 25.48
CA CYS A 80 -17.68 -2.75 25.05
C CYS A 80 -16.93 -2.12 23.86
N VAL A 81 -17.67 -1.87 22.79
CA VAL A 81 -17.17 -1.41 21.48
C VAL A 81 -17.82 -0.11 21.02
N ASP A 82 -18.95 0.29 21.61
CA ASP A 82 -19.61 1.58 21.35
C ASP A 82 -20.36 2.09 22.57
N VAL A 83 -20.61 3.40 22.58
CA VAL A 83 -21.54 4.02 23.51
C VAL A 83 -22.54 4.91 22.79
N SER A 84 -23.77 4.94 23.31
CA SER A 84 -24.72 6.01 23.06
C SER A 84 -25.01 6.78 24.32
N TYR A 85 -24.63 8.06 24.30
CA TYR A 85 -24.84 8.99 25.39
C TYR A 85 -25.94 9.98 25.04
N LEU A 86 -26.95 10.08 25.91
CA LEU A 86 -27.95 11.13 25.82
C LEU A 86 -27.54 12.27 26.74
N GLY A 87 -27.71 13.52 26.30
CA GLY A 87 -27.39 14.72 27.08
C GLY A 87 -28.11 14.86 28.44
N SER A 88 -29.03 13.94 28.77
CA SER A 88 -29.63 13.76 30.10
C SER A 88 -28.80 12.91 31.06
N GLY A 89 -27.65 12.40 30.64
CA GLY A 89 -26.74 11.57 31.44
C GLY A 89 -26.89 10.05 31.26
N SER A 90 -27.79 9.59 30.38
CA SER A 90 -27.95 8.15 30.14
C SER A 90 -26.83 7.65 29.21
N CYS A 91 -26.08 6.66 29.67
CA CYS A 91 -24.98 6.02 28.94
C CYS A 91 -25.35 4.58 28.63
N TYR A 92 -25.53 4.25 27.35
CA TYR A 92 -25.78 2.91 26.86
C TYR A 92 -24.49 2.36 26.27
N MET A 93 -23.92 1.34 26.90
CA MET A 93 -22.72 0.64 26.43
C MET A 93 -23.13 -0.54 25.57
N LYS A 94 -22.43 -0.71 24.45
CA LYS A 94 -22.77 -1.71 23.45
C LYS A 94 -21.59 -2.61 23.13
N ASN A 95 -21.91 -3.85 22.80
CA ASN A 95 -20.95 -4.87 22.39
C ASN A 95 -21.06 -5.24 20.90
N GLU A 96 -21.87 -4.50 20.14
CA GLU A 96 -22.13 -4.72 18.71
C GLU A 96 -22.52 -3.39 18.06
N LEU A 97 -22.03 -3.08 16.85
CA LEU A 97 -22.49 -1.92 16.05
C LEU A 97 -23.50 -2.33 14.99
N THR A 98 -24.75 -1.94 15.12
CA THR A 98 -25.74 -2.25 14.08
C THR A 98 -25.66 -1.23 12.92
N SER A 99 -26.75 -0.99 12.19
CA SER A 99 -26.78 0.14 11.25
C SER A 99 -26.71 1.48 12.00
N LEU A 100 -25.83 2.37 11.55
CA LEU A 100 -25.76 3.73 12.04
C LEU A 100 -26.99 4.52 11.57
N ASN A 101 -27.87 4.88 12.50
CA ASN A 101 -29.11 5.58 12.21
C ASN A 101 -29.04 7.04 12.67
N PRO A 102 -29.61 8.00 11.92
CA PRO A 102 -29.73 9.38 12.38
C PRO A 102 -30.55 9.46 13.68
N SER A 103 -29.95 10.01 14.73
CA SER A 103 -30.55 10.17 16.05
C SER A 103 -30.09 11.48 16.69
N SER A 104 -30.84 12.55 16.48
CA SER A 104 -30.40 13.95 16.70
C SER A 104 -30.04 14.33 18.14
N LEU A 105 -30.35 13.48 19.12
CA LEU A 105 -30.07 13.73 20.54
C LEU A 105 -29.01 12.78 21.12
N VAL A 106 -28.48 11.87 20.31
CA VAL A 106 -27.51 10.86 20.73
C VAL A 106 -26.11 11.28 20.33
N TRP A 107 -25.19 11.15 21.27
CA TRP A 107 -23.76 11.33 21.09
C TRP A 107 -23.14 9.95 21.12
N THR A 108 -22.56 9.51 20.00
CA THR A 108 -22.07 8.15 19.82
C THR A 108 -20.56 8.15 19.76
N ALA A 109 -19.94 7.14 20.36
CA ALA A 109 -18.49 6.99 20.33
C ALA A 109 -18.08 5.52 20.17
N THR A 110 -17.47 5.23 19.03
CA THR A 110 -17.07 3.89 18.62
C THR A 110 -15.61 3.64 18.99
N LYS A 111 -15.32 2.55 19.69
CA LYS A 111 -13.96 2.19 20.10
C LYS A 111 -13.14 1.73 18.88
N PHE A 112 -11.92 2.25 18.74
CA PHE A 112 -10.93 1.68 17.84
C PHE A 112 -10.34 0.41 18.46
N ILE A 113 -10.45 -0.72 17.77
CA ILE A 113 -9.71 -1.94 18.11
C ILE A 113 -8.53 -2.03 17.13
N ASN A 114 -7.31 -1.87 17.64
CA ASN A 114 -6.08 -1.85 16.82
C ASN A 114 -6.04 -0.78 15.69
N GLY A 115 -6.73 0.36 15.86
CA GLY A 115 -6.68 1.48 14.92
C GLY A 115 -7.65 1.40 13.73
N VAL A 116 -8.67 0.55 13.79
CA VAL A 116 -9.81 0.51 12.85
C VAL A 116 -11.13 0.51 13.64
N GLU A 117 -12.18 1.18 13.14
CA GLU A 117 -13.53 1.19 13.73
C GLU A 117 -14.14 -0.23 13.75
N ASP A 118 -14.70 -0.67 14.87
CA ASP A 118 -15.17 -2.05 15.09
C ASP A 118 -16.61 -2.29 14.61
N THR A 119 -16.86 -2.21 13.30
CA THR A 119 -18.17 -2.59 12.71
C THR A 119 -18.35 -4.11 12.70
N PRO A 120 -19.53 -4.65 13.13
CA PRO A 120 -19.91 -6.04 12.94
C PRO A 120 -19.74 -6.51 11.52
N ILE A 121 -19.36 -7.77 11.43
CA ILE A 121 -19.00 -8.41 10.18
C ILE A 121 -20.28 -8.87 9.52
N THR A 122 -20.59 -8.23 8.40
CA THR A 122 -21.70 -8.64 7.54
C THR A 122 -21.25 -8.68 6.09
N CYS A 123 -21.74 -9.68 5.37
CA CYS A 123 -21.60 -9.73 3.92
C CYS A 123 -22.84 -9.20 3.19
N ASP A 124 -23.80 -8.62 3.92
CA ASP A 124 -24.88 -7.85 3.31
C ASP A 124 -24.29 -6.71 2.49
N ASN A 125 -24.68 -6.63 1.21
CA ASN A 125 -24.14 -5.67 0.26
C ASN A 125 -22.60 -5.63 0.19
N ASN A 126 -21.93 -6.76 0.46
CA ASN A 126 -20.46 -6.90 0.53
C ASN A 126 -19.78 -5.99 1.57
N HIS A 127 -20.50 -5.59 2.62
CA HIS A 127 -20.02 -4.60 3.60
C HIS A 127 -18.64 -4.91 4.18
N SER A 128 -18.41 -6.14 4.64
CA SER A 128 -17.15 -6.56 5.24
C SER A 128 -16.23 -7.32 4.28
N ASN A 129 -16.49 -7.29 2.97
CA ASN A 129 -15.67 -8.02 2.00
C ASN A 129 -14.24 -7.47 1.93
N GLY A 130 -13.24 -8.33 2.12
CA GLY A 130 -11.81 -7.99 2.17
C GLY A 130 -11.34 -7.41 3.51
N ILE A 131 -12.22 -7.33 4.51
CA ILE A 131 -11.84 -6.91 5.86
C ILE A 131 -11.14 -8.05 6.59
N ILE A 132 -10.13 -7.71 7.39
CA ILE A 132 -9.44 -8.65 8.28
C ILE A 132 -10.04 -8.58 9.67
N TYR A 133 -10.70 -9.67 10.08
CA TYR A 133 -11.21 -9.87 11.43
C TYR A 133 -10.11 -10.39 12.37
N GLN A 134 -10.06 -9.86 13.59
CA GLN A 134 -9.15 -10.30 14.64
C GLN A 134 -9.90 -11.22 15.61
N ALA A 135 -9.68 -12.53 15.53
CA ALA A 135 -10.19 -13.50 16.51
C ALA A 135 -9.19 -13.67 17.68
N ALA A 136 -9.48 -14.60 18.61
CA ALA A 136 -8.68 -14.75 19.82
C ALA A 136 -7.31 -15.40 19.55
N ASN A 137 -7.24 -16.35 18.63
CA ASN A 137 -6.02 -17.09 18.29
C ASN A 137 -5.46 -16.75 16.91
N ALA A 138 -6.29 -16.29 15.99
CA ALA A 138 -5.92 -16.01 14.61
C ALA A 138 -6.62 -14.78 14.01
N GLN A 139 -6.17 -14.39 12.82
CA GLN A 139 -6.79 -13.36 12.00
C GLN A 139 -7.54 -14.04 10.86
N TYR A 140 -8.64 -13.46 10.38
CA TYR A 140 -9.46 -14.03 9.32
C TYR A 140 -9.78 -12.99 8.24
N GLU A 141 -9.52 -13.29 6.97
CA GLU A 141 -9.99 -12.46 5.85
C GLU A 141 -11.43 -12.83 5.52
N ILE A 142 -12.31 -11.82 5.50
CA ILE A 142 -13.72 -11.99 5.18
C ILE A 142 -13.94 -11.91 3.67
N MET A 143 -14.58 -12.92 3.10
CA MET A 143 -14.85 -13.02 1.67
C MET A 143 -16.35 -13.25 1.46
N CYS A 144 -17.02 -12.26 0.86
CA CYS A 144 -18.46 -12.27 0.68
C CYS A 144 -18.86 -12.90 -0.65
N GLY A 145 -19.88 -13.75 -0.63
CA GLY A 145 -20.45 -14.32 -1.84
C GLY A 145 -19.56 -15.39 -2.50
N VAL A 146 -18.66 -16.02 -1.74
CA VAL A 146 -17.75 -17.06 -2.25
C VAL A 146 -17.67 -18.24 -1.29
N ASP A 147 -17.31 -19.42 -1.80
CA ASP A 147 -17.12 -20.66 -1.03
C ASP A 147 -15.90 -21.44 -1.54
N PHE A 148 -15.05 -21.88 -0.62
CA PHE A 148 -14.03 -22.88 -0.87
C PHE A 148 -14.63 -24.27 -0.62
N PHE A 149 -15.14 -24.89 -1.68
CA PHE A 149 -15.87 -26.15 -1.58
C PHE A 149 -15.04 -27.29 -0.95
N GLY A 150 -15.67 -28.06 -0.05
CA GLY A 150 -15.06 -29.24 0.58
C GLY A 150 -14.02 -28.93 1.63
N GLY A 151 -13.50 -29.96 2.32
CA GLY A 151 -12.64 -29.75 3.49
C GLY A 151 -13.37 -29.54 4.81
N ASP A 152 -14.69 -29.71 4.81
CA ASP A 152 -15.53 -29.61 6.00
C ASP A 152 -15.10 -30.64 7.05
N MET A 153 -14.68 -30.14 8.21
CA MET A 153 -14.27 -30.97 9.36
C MET A 153 -15.36 -31.05 10.43
N SER A 154 -16.21 -30.03 10.53
CA SER A 154 -17.28 -29.92 11.53
C SER A 154 -18.29 -28.85 11.11
N SER A 155 -19.45 -28.81 11.76
CA SER A 155 -20.41 -27.72 11.60
C SER A 155 -21.13 -27.41 12.90
N ILE A 156 -21.55 -26.15 13.04
CA ILE A 156 -22.40 -25.67 14.12
C ILE A 156 -23.58 -24.86 13.58
N GLN A 157 -24.62 -24.69 14.39
CA GLN A 157 -25.69 -23.74 14.14
C GLN A 157 -25.44 -22.49 14.96
N THR A 158 -25.48 -21.34 14.31
CA THR A 158 -25.33 -20.01 14.93
C THR A 158 -26.00 -18.99 14.02
N ASP A 159 -26.70 -18.01 14.58
CA ASP A 159 -27.31 -16.93 13.79
C ASP A 159 -26.33 -15.77 13.52
N ILE A 160 -25.15 -15.81 14.14
CA ILE A 160 -24.12 -14.76 14.11
C ILE A 160 -22.88 -15.30 13.40
N PHE A 161 -22.40 -14.58 12.38
CA PHE A 161 -21.26 -14.99 11.56
C PHE A 161 -19.94 -14.96 12.35
N GLU A 162 -19.76 -13.99 13.23
CA GLU A 162 -18.60 -13.88 14.11
C GLU A 162 -18.48 -15.08 15.04
N ASP A 163 -19.60 -15.64 15.48
CA ASP A 163 -19.59 -16.85 16.31
C ASP A 163 -19.19 -18.10 15.50
N CYS A 164 -19.45 -18.11 14.19
CA CYS A 164 -18.91 -19.11 13.28
C CYS A 164 -17.37 -19.00 13.19
N ILE A 165 -16.85 -17.77 13.07
CA ILE A 165 -15.41 -17.52 13.03
C ILE A 165 -14.74 -17.89 14.37
N LYS A 166 -15.31 -17.47 15.51
CA LYS A 166 -14.81 -17.82 16.84
C LYS A 166 -14.83 -19.32 17.11
N ALA A 167 -15.86 -20.03 16.62
CA ALA A 167 -15.91 -21.48 16.73
C ALA A 167 -14.80 -22.16 15.94
N CYS A 168 -14.49 -21.66 14.73
CA CYS A 168 -13.34 -22.10 13.95
C CYS A 168 -12.02 -21.78 14.67
N ASP A 169 -11.85 -20.55 15.17
CA ASP A 169 -10.66 -20.09 15.89
C ASP A 169 -10.37 -20.89 17.17
N ALA A 170 -11.40 -21.44 17.82
CA ALA A 170 -11.28 -22.32 18.97
C ALA A 170 -11.08 -23.81 18.58
N THR A 171 -11.30 -24.17 17.32
CA THR A 171 -11.24 -25.56 16.83
C THR A 171 -9.90 -25.82 16.16
N SER A 172 -9.07 -26.63 16.81
CA SER A 172 -7.74 -26.99 16.30
C SER A 172 -7.80 -27.50 14.86
N GLY A 173 -7.07 -26.84 13.96
CA GLY A 173 -6.96 -27.19 12.54
C GLY A 173 -8.10 -26.66 11.66
N CYS A 174 -8.96 -25.79 12.17
CA CYS A 174 -9.94 -25.07 11.36
C CYS A 174 -9.32 -23.80 10.76
N ILE A 175 -9.29 -23.75 9.43
CA ILE A 175 -8.60 -22.70 8.68
C ILE A 175 -9.54 -21.89 7.78
N ASP A 176 -10.78 -22.33 7.62
CA ASP A 176 -11.78 -21.70 6.76
C ASP A 176 -13.18 -21.97 7.33
N VAL A 177 -14.08 -21.02 7.15
CA VAL A 177 -15.50 -21.24 7.38
C VAL A 177 -16.32 -20.83 6.17
N SER A 178 -17.40 -21.58 5.93
CA SER A 178 -18.50 -21.12 5.10
C SER A 178 -19.77 -21.05 5.90
N TYR A 179 -20.28 -19.83 6.05
CA TYR A 179 -21.51 -19.54 6.75
C TYR A 179 -22.65 -19.33 5.76
N ASN A 180 -23.72 -20.08 5.94
CA ASN A 180 -24.89 -20.02 5.08
C ASN A 180 -26.15 -19.98 5.96
N GLY A 181 -26.68 -18.78 6.16
CA GLY A 181 -28.02 -18.55 6.73
C GLY A 181 -28.31 -19.32 8.02
N GLY A 182 -27.38 -19.31 8.98
CA GLY A 182 -27.54 -19.98 10.29
C GLY A 182 -26.67 -21.24 10.47
N THR A 183 -26.11 -21.78 9.39
CA THR A 183 -25.20 -22.94 9.45
C THR A 183 -23.76 -22.53 9.18
N CYS A 184 -22.88 -22.84 10.11
CA CYS A 184 -21.44 -22.65 10.01
C CYS A 184 -20.76 -23.96 9.63
N TYR A 185 -20.16 -24.03 8.45
CA TYR A 185 -19.33 -25.16 8.03
C TYR A 185 -17.86 -24.81 8.27
N MET A 186 -17.23 -25.47 9.23
CA MET A 186 -15.81 -25.31 9.57
C MET A 186 -14.97 -26.25 8.73
N LYS A 187 -13.89 -25.74 8.15
CA LYS A 187 -13.06 -26.48 7.21
C LYS A 187 -11.59 -26.46 7.60
N ASN A 188 -10.89 -27.54 7.29
CA ASN A 188 -9.47 -27.72 7.59
C ASN A 188 -8.54 -27.68 6.36
N GLN A 189 -9.10 -27.39 5.19
CA GLN A 189 -8.36 -27.29 3.94
C GLN A 189 -9.09 -26.39 2.96
N LEU A 190 -8.34 -25.59 2.20
CA LEU A 190 -8.82 -24.89 1.01
C LEU A 190 -8.56 -25.81 -0.18
N THR A 191 -9.56 -26.57 -0.63
CA THR A 191 -9.35 -27.59 -1.68
C THR A 191 -9.03 -27.00 -3.06
N SER A 192 -9.25 -25.69 -3.24
CA SER A 192 -9.00 -24.93 -4.44
C SER A 192 -8.40 -23.57 -4.07
N SER A 193 -7.38 -23.12 -4.81
CA SER A 193 -6.81 -21.78 -4.65
C SER A 193 -7.72 -20.65 -5.13
N THR A 194 -8.80 -21.00 -5.86
CA THR A 194 -9.82 -20.05 -6.31
C THR A 194 -11.15 -20.42 -5.66
N PRO A 195 -11.77 -19.54 -4.86
CA PRO A 195 -13.08 -19.81 -4.31
C PRO A 195 -14.14 -19.72 -5.42
N GLN A 196 -15.20 -20.51 -5.29
CA GLN A 196 -16.31 -20.50 -6.24
C GLN A 196 -17.35 -19.46 -5.82
N THR A 197 -17.95 -18.77 -6.81
CA THR A 197 -19.00 -17.78 -6.53
C THR A 197 -20.25 -18.44 -5.95
N SER A 198 -20.63 -18.01 -4.76
CA SER A 198 -21.76 -18.50 -3.98
C SER A 198 -22.39 -17.32 -3.23
N ALA A 199 -23.29 -16.58 -3.89
CA ALA A 199 -23.81 -15.28 -3.41
C ALA A 199 -24.45 -15.27 -2.01
N TRP A 200 -24.81 -16.45 -1.48
CA TRP A 200 -25.47 -16.62 -0.18
C TRP A 200 -24.52 -17.16 0.90
N VAL A 201 -23.23 -17.31 0.59
CA VAL A 201 -22.21 -17.83 1.51
C VAL A 201 -21.30 -16.70 1.95
N TRP A 202 -21.09 -16.61 3.26
CA TRP A 202 -20.13 -15.70 3.87
C TRP A 202 -18.94 -16.54 4.30
N THR A 203 -17.76 -16.20 3.79
CA THR A 203 -16.55 -16.99 4.02
C THR A 203 -15.58 -16.19 4.87
N ALA A 204 -14.88 -16.87 5.77
CA ALA A 204 -13.78 -16.27 6.51
C ALA A 204 -12.61 -17.26 6.56
N VAL A 205 -11.49 -16.86 5.98
CA VAL A 205 -10.30 -17.71 5.88
C VAL A 205 -9.29 -17.27 6.93
N ASN A 206 -8.84 -18.19 7.77
CA ASN A 206 -7.80 -17.95 8.76
C ASN A 206 -6.50 -17.55 8.03
N ILE A 207 -6.01 -16.33 8.19
CA ILE A 207 -4.75 -15.86 7.57
C ILE A 207 -3.51 -16.17 8.43
N ALA A 208 -3.69 -16.66 9.66
CA ALA A 208 -2.61 -17.23 10.48
C ALA A 208 -2.40 -18.74 10.21
N GLU A 209 -3.45 -19.46 9.80
CA GLU A 209 -3.44 -20.91 9.50
C GLU A 209 -3.74 -21.25 8.04
N SER A 210 -3.89 -20.27 7.14
CA SER A 210 -3.77 -20.49 5.68
C SER A 210 -2.40 -21.04 5.28
N PHE A 211 -1.46 -21.14 6.22
CA PHE A 211 -0.19 -21.84 6.06
C PHE A 211 0.22 -22.59 7.33
N THR A 212 -0.52 -23.61 7.75
CA THR A 212 0.05 -24.66 8.61
C THR A 212 -0.29 -26.07 8.13
N GLN A 213 0.27 -26.46 6.99
CA GLN A 213 0.94 -27.75 6.91
C GLN A 213 2.45 -27.48 7.08
N PRO A 214 3.19 -28.25 7.90
CA PRO A 214 4.62 -28.07 8.05
C PRO A 214 5.32 -28.51 6.76
N SER A 215 5.57 -27.54 5.89
CA SER A 215 6.66 -27.57 4.93
C SER A 215 7.51 -26.33 5.21
N ALA A 216 8.83 -26.51 5.11
CA ALA A 216 9.83 -25.45 5.13
C ALA A 216 9.35 -24.18 4.38
N PRO A 217 9.83 -22.97 4.74
CA PRO A 217 9.35 -21.68 4.21
C PRO A 217 8.99 -21.81 2.73
N GLN A 218 7.69 -21.83 2.43
CA GLN A 218 7.26 -22.21 1.09
C GLN A 218 7.70 -21.09 0.15
N GLY A 219 8.56 -21.47 -0.79
CA GLY A 219 9.10 -20.56 -1.79
C GLY A 219 8.04 -19.87 -2.63
N PRO A 220 8.44 -18.93 -3.50
CA PRO A 220 7.52 -18.31 -4.44
C PRO A 220 6.87 -19.39 -5.32
N SER A 221 5.62 -19.19 -5.73
CA SER A 221 4.88 -20.14 -6.58
C SER A 221 4.17 -19.41 -7.70
N CYS A 222 4.40 -19.83 -8.93
CA CYS A 222 3.76 -19.27 -10.12
C CYS A 222 2.48 -20.02 -10.53
N VAL A 223 1.97 -20.91 -9.68
CA VAL A 223 0.63 -21.50 -9.86
C VAL A 223 -0.39 -20.36 -9.89
N ASN A 224 -1.21 -20.31 -10.94
CA ASN A 224 -2.17 -19.24 -11.18
C ASN A 224 -1.56 -17.83 -11.18
N ASN A 225 -0.27 -17.70 -11.53
CA ASN A 225 0.49 -16.45 -11.49
C ASN A 225 0.56 -15.79 -10.09
N ALA A 226 0.40 -16.57 -9.01
CA ALA A 226 0.29 -16.03 -7.65
C ALA A 226 1.52 -15.20 -7.21
N ALA A 227 2.72 -15.60 -7.62
CA ALA A 227 3.94 -14.86 -7.36
C ALA A 227 4.37 -13.93 -8.52
N ASP A 228 3.58 -13.78 -9.59
CA ASP A 228 4.01 -12.98 -10.74
C ASP A 228 4.21 -11.52 -10.34
N LYS A 229 5.35 -10.94 -10.73
CA LYS A 229 5.77 -9.56 -10.43
C LYS A 229 5.87 -9.24 -8.94
N THR A 230 6.03 -10.27 -8.11
CA THR A 230 6.29 -10.12 -6.68
C THR A 230 7.78 -10.18 -6.37
N LEU A 231 8.13 -9.83 -5.13
CA LEU A 231 9.48 -9.98 -4.61
C LEU A 231 9.57 -11.21 -3.72
N TYR A 232 10.67 -11.93 -3.85
CA TYR A 232 11.03 -12.99 -2.92
C TYR A 232 12.42 -12.76 -2.37
N THR A 233 12.60 -12.97 -1.06
CA THR A 233 13.92 -12.94 -0.44
C THR A 233 14.32 -14.37 -0.12
N SER A 234 15.42 -14.83 -0.70
CA SER A 234 15.97 -16.18 -0.48
C SER A 234 16.48 -16.36 0.95
N THR A 235 16.85 -17.59 1.30
CA THR A 235 17.43 -17.89 2.63
C THR A 235 18.77 -17.19 2.86
N ALA A 236 19.48 -16.84 1.78
CA ALA A 236 20.71 -16.06 1.81
C ALA A 236 20.48 -14.54 1.97
N GLY A 237 19.22 -14.08 2.03
CA GLY A 237 18.87 -12.66 2.12
C GLY A 237 18.95 -11.92 0.77
N VAL A 238 19.04 -12.65 -0.34
CA VAL A 238 19.08 -12.07 -1.68
C VAL A 238 17.66 -11.87 -2.17
N VAL A 239 17.39 -10.68 -2.73
CA VAL A 239 16.06 -10.33 -3.24
C VAL A 239 15.96 -10.69 -4.72
N TYR A 240 14.85 -11.28 -5.12
CA TYR A 240 14.53 -11.68 -6.47
C TYR A 240 13.21 -11.06 -6.94
N ASP A 241 13.15 -10.64 -8.21
CA ASP A 241 11.90 -10.36 -8.92
C ASP A 241 11.40 -11.65 -9.58
N ILE A 242 10.12 -11.97 -9.37
CA ILE A 242 9.51 -13.22 -9.84
C ILE A 242 8.67 -12.96 -11.11
N TYR A 243 8.84 -13.79 -12.13
CA TYR A 243 8.10 -13.75 -13.39
C TYR A 243 7.52 -15.12 -13.73
N CYS A 244 6.20 -15.17 -13.86
CA CYS A 244 5.49 -16.40 -14.14
C CYS A 244 5.20 -16.51 -15.65
N GLY A 245 5.49 -17.68 -16.23
CA GLY A 245 5.19 -17.93 -17.63
C GLY A 245 6.18 -17.29 -18.62
N ILE A 246 7.35 -16.88 -18.14
CA ILE A 246 8.44 -16.27 -18.92
C ILE A 246 9.67 -17.15 -18.79
N ASP A 247 10.39 -17.36 -19.90
CA ASP A 247 11.72 -17.98 -19.95
C ASP A 247 12.69 -17.05 -20.68
N TYR A 248 13.77 -16.66 -20.00
CA TYR A 248 14.93 -16.06 -20.65
C TYR A 248 15.78 -17.19 -21.26
N TYR A 249 15.34 -17.74 -22.40
CA TYR A 249 15.91 -18.96 -22.99
C TYR A 249 17.42 -18.86 -23.27
N GLY A 250 18.20 -19.87 -22.86
CA GLY A 250 19.66 -19.91 -23.01
C GLY A 250 20.42 -19.29 -21.82
N GLY A 251 21.71 -18.99 -22.00
CA GLY A 251 22.54 -18.42 -20.93
C GLY A 251 22.84 -19.38 -19.77
N ASP A 252 22.52 -20.66 -19.93
CA ASP A 252 22.63 -21.70 -18.89
C ASP A 252 24.08 -21.82 -18.38
N LEU A 253 24.25 -21.50 -17.11
CA LEU A 253 25.49 -21.61 -16.36
C LEU A 253 25.60 -23.00 -15.73
N ALA A 254 24.51 -23.46 -15.12
CA ALA A 254 24.41 -24.73 -14.42
C ALA A 254 22.94 -25.19 -14.37
N SER A 255 22.71 -26.44 -14.02
CA SER A 255 21.38 -26.94 -13.74
C SER A 255 21.36 -27.86 -12.53
N ALA A 256 20.21 -27.95 -11.88
CA ALA A 256 19.99 -28.79 -10.72
C ALA A 256 18.58 -29.38 -10.74
N THR A 257 18.41 -30.52 -10.06
CA THR A 257 17.09 -31.03 -9.71
C THR A 257 16.84 -30.67 -8.26
N VAL A 258 15.84 -29.83 -8.01
CA VAL A 258 15.52 -29.27 -6.70
C VAL A 258 14.07 -29.56 -6.34
N ALA A 259 13.71 -29.45 -5.06
CA ALA A 259 12.39 -29.82 -4.57
C ALA A 259 11.30 -28.82 -4.98
N ASP A 260 11.66 -27.55 -5.10
CA ASP A 260 10.74 -26.43 -5.32
C ASP A 260 11.47 -25.21 -5.89
N PHE A 261 10.72 -24.14 -6.15
CA PHE A 261 11.24 -22.93 -6.75
C PHE A 261 12.20 -22.19 -5.81
N ALA A 262 11.92 -22.09 -4.51
CA ALA A 262 12.85 -21.47 -3.55
C ALA A 262 14.20 -22.17 -3.52
N SER A 263 14.21 -23.50 -3.55
CA SER A 263 15.44 -24.30 -3.62
C SER A 263 16.24 -24.02 -4.90
N CYS A 264 15.57 -23.61 -5.99
CA CYS A 264 16.24 -23.16 -7.21
C CYS A 264 16.93 -21.79 -7.02
N LEU A 265 16.29 -20.88 -6.29
CA LEU A 265 16.87 -19.56 -5.97
C LEU A 265 18.05 -19.72 -5.01
N ASP A 266 17.93 -20.56 -3.97
CA ASP A 266 19.04 -20.86 -3.06
C ASP A 266 20.22 -21.52 -3.81
N ALA A 267 19.95 -22.37 -4.81
CA ALA A 267 20.99 -22.94 -5.68
C ALA A 267 21.68 -21.86 -6.53
N CYS A 268 20.92 -20.89 -7.04
CA CYS A 268 21.47 -19.74 -7.75
C CYS A 268 22.36 -18.88 -6.84
N ASP A 269 21.94 -18.64 -5.60
CA ASP A 269 22.75 -17.88 -4.63
C ASP A 269 24.09 -18.56 -4.29
N ALA A 270 24.10 -19.89 -4.25
CA ALA A 270 25.30 -20.68 -4.04
C ALA A 270 26.19 -20.81 -5.30
N THR A 271 25.72 -20.35 -6.46
CA THR A 271 26.42 -20.50 -7.75
C THR A 271 26.99 -19.16 -8.20
N ASP A 272 28.33 -19.05 -8.14
CA ASP A 272 29.05 -17.86 -8.59
C ASP A 272 28.69 -17.49 -10.04
N GLY A 273 28.23 -16.27 -10.24
CA GLY A 273 27.83 -15.76 -11.56
C GLY A 273 26.40 -16.12 -11.98
N CYS A 274 25.60 -16.77 -11.13
CA CYS A 274 24.17 -16.91 -11.36
C CYS A 274 23.45 -15.58 -11.14
N ILE A 275 22.68 -15.15 -12.14
CA ILE A 275 21.96 -13.87 -12.16
C ILE A 275 20.44 -14.03 -12.33
N ASP A 276 20.01 -15.21 -12.80
CA ASP A 276 18.61 -15.61 -12.87
C ASP A 276 18.47 -17.13 -12.93
N VAL A 277 17.23 -17.58 -12.74
CA VAL A 277 16.85 -18.97 -12.90
C VAL A 277 15.60 -19.12 -13.75
N SER A 278 15.55 -20.20 -14.51
CA SER A 278 14.31 -20.78 -15.04
C SER A 278 14.03 -22.09 -14.32
N PHE A 279 12.97 -22.10 -13.53
CA PHE A 279 12.46 -23.30 -12.89
C PHE A 279 11.32 -23.88 -13.73
N ASN A 280 11.47 -25.12 -14.16
CA ASN A 280 10.43 -25.89 -14.83
C ASN A 280 9.90 -26.95 -13.83
N PRO A 281 8.73 -26.70 -13.22
CA PRO A 281 8.14 -27.63 -12.27
C PRO A 281 7.96 -29.03 -12.88
N PRO A 282 8.09 -30.08 -12.06
CA PRO A 282 8.14 -30.02 -10.60
C PRO A 282 9.55 -29.81 -10.01
N ALA A 283 10.63 -29.88 -10.80
CA ALA A 283 11.97 -30.02 -10.18
C ALA A 283 13.16 -29.45 -10.94
N TYR A 284 13.03 -29.04 -12.21
CA TYR A 284 14.21 -28.69 -13.01
C TYR A 284 14.57 -27.21 -12.83
N CYS A 285 15.74 -26.94 -12.28
CA CYS A 285 16.28 -25.61 -12.08
C CYS A 285 17.40 -25.36 -13.09
N TYR A 286 17.27 -24.34 -13.93
CA TYR A 286 18.30 -23.88 -14.86
C TYR A 286 18.82 -22.54 -14.35
N MET A 287 20.05 -22.52 -13.84
CA MET A 287 20.74 -21.34 -13.36
C MET A 287 21.50 -20.70 -14.50
N LYS A 288 21.39 -19.37 -14.64
CA LYS A 288 21.84 -18.66 -15.82
C LYS A 288 22.78 -17.53 -15.46
N SER A 289 23.69 -17.24 -16.39
CA SER A 289 24.72 -16.20 -16.26
C SER A 289 24.57 -15.07 -17.28
N GLN A 290 23.53 -15.14 -18.11
CA GLN A 290 23.26 -14.18 -19.16
C GLN A 290 21.76 -14.07 -19.38
N PHE A 291 21.29 -12.83 -19.54
CA PHE A 291 19.92 -12.56 -19.98
C PHE A 291 19.82 -12.67 -21.49
N SER A 292 18.81 -13.40 -21.97
CA SER A 292 18.39 -13.40 -23.37
C SER A 292 17.08 -12.64 -23.53
N THR A 293 16.50 -12.64 -24.73
CA THR A 293 15.18 -12.05 -24.95
C THR A 293 14.12 -12.89 -24.20
N PRO A 294 13.25 -12.30 -23.37
CA PRO A 294 12.19 -13.04 -22.70
C PRO A 294 11.26 -13.70 -23.72
N SER A 295 11.01 -14.99 -23.52
CA SER A 295 10.07 -15.78 -24.30
C SER A 295 8.91 -16.20 -23.41
N ALA A 296 7.68 -16.15 -23.93
CA ALA A 296 6.53 -16.67 -23.20
C ALA A 296 6.58 -18.20 -23.18
N ASP A 297 6.63 -18.79 -21.98
CA ASP A 297 6.49 -20.23 -21.75
C ASP A 297 5.74 -20.44 -20.43
N SER A 298 4.46 -20.81 -20.52
CA SER A 298 3.58 -21.01 -19.36
C SER A 298 4.05 -22.07 -18.36
N ASN A 299 5.03 -22.91 -18.73
CA ASN A 299 5.56 -23.96 -17.88
C ASN A 299 6.82 -23.54 -17.12
N VAL A 300 7.32 -22.32 -17.34
CA VAL A 300 8.56 -21.84 -16.71
C VAL A 300 8.24 -20.76 -15.69
N TRP A 301 8.86 -20.89 -14.53
CA TRP A 301 8.85 -19.92 -13.44
C TRP A 301 10.23 -19.29 -13.37
N THR A 302 10.29 -17.99 -13.58
CA THR A 302 11.56 -17.27 -13.65
C THR A 302 11.75 -16.41 -12.41
N ALA A 303 12.95 -16.41 -11.86
CA ALA A 303 13.33 -15.48 -10.81
C ALA A 303 14.64 -14.80 -11.17
N VAL A 304 14.65 -13.49 -11.10
CA VAL A 304 15.79 -12.66 -11.45
C VAL A 304 16.37 -12.05 -10.18
N LYS A 305 17.67 -12.19 -9.98
CA LYS A 305 18.35 -11.68 -8.78
C LYS A 305 18.48 -10.15 -8.86
N ARG A 306 18.04 -9.45 -7.82
CA ARG A 306 18.19 -7.99 -7.77
C ARG A 306 19.64 -7.59 -7.62
N GLY A 307 20.02 -6.56 -8.37
CA GLY A 307 21.38 -6.02 -8.37
C GLY A 307 22.39 -6.84 -9.16
N SER A 308 22.03 -8.02 -9.69
CA SER A 308 22.90 -8.78 -10.59
C SER A 308 22.70 -8.34 -12.03
N ASN A 309 23.14 -7.13 -12.39
CA ASN A 309 23.11 -6.59 -13.76
C ASN A 309 21.85 -6.95 -14.59
N HIS A 310 20.68 -7.06 -13.95
CA HIS A 310 19.42 -7.17 -14.67
C HIS A 310 19.00 -5.78 -15.12
N ASN A 311 18.53 -5.75 -16.35
CA ASN A 311 18.02 -4.61 -17.03
C ASN A 311 16.59 -4.28 -16.55
N ASP A 312 16.36 -4.25 -15.24
CA ASP A 312 15.03 -4.06 -14.64
C ASP A 312 14.48 -2.68 -14.94
N PHE A 313 13.35 -2.62 -15.64
CA PHE A 313 12.51 -1.43 -15.65
C PHE A 313 11.60 -1.43 -14.44
N THR A 314 11.85 -0.53 -13.49
CA THR A 314 10.92 -0.26 -12.39
C THR A 314 10.28 1.10 -12.59
N ILE A 315 8.97 1.15 -12.82
CA ILE A 315 8.24 2.42 -12.80
C ILE A 315 8.20 2.93 -11.36
N LEU A 316 8.70 4.15 -11.13
CA LEU A 316 8.71 4.79 -9.81
C LEU A 316 7.52 5.73 -9.64
N SER A 317 7.20 6.51 -10.67
CA SER A 317 6.14 7.51 -10.63
C SER A 317 5.70 7.90 -12.03
N VAL A 318 4.40 8.03 -12.27
CA VAL A 318 3.83 8.48 -13.55
C VAL A 318 2.70 9.47 -13.33
N PHE A 319 2.79 10.60 -14.03
CA PHE A 319 1.75 11.62 -14.03
C PHE A 319 1.20 11.86 -15.44
N TYR A 320 -0.12 12.01 -15.53
CA TYR A 320 -0.81 12.52 -16.70
C TYR A 320 -1.41 13.89 -16.33
N SER A 321 -0.90 14.97 -16.90
CA SER A 321 -1.03 16.30 -16.29
C SER A 321 -0.44 16.29 -14.87
N ASP A 322 -1.28 16.55 -13.87
CA ASP A 322 -1.04 16.59 -12.43
C ASP A 322 -1.73 15.40 -11.70
N ALA A 323 -2.42 14.53 -12.44
CA ALA A 323 -2.99 13.30 -11.90
C ALA A 323 -1.92 12.21 -11.80
N ASP A 324 -1.72 11.68 -10.59
CA ASP A 324 -0.90 10.51 -10.35
C ASP A 324 -1.61 9.27 -10.92
N ILE A 325 -1.00 8.67 -11.95
CA ILE A 325 -1.49 7.46 -12.61
C ILE A 325 -0.48 6.32 -12.46
N THR A 326 0.39 6.37 -11.44
CA THR A 326 1.51 5.43 -11.25
C THR A 326 1.01 3.99 -11.20
N GLN A 327 -0.03 3.71 -10.42
CA GLN A 327 -0.58 2.35 -10.28
C GLN A 327 -1.13 1.82 -11.60
N GLN A 328 -1.86 2.65 -12.34
CA GLN A 328 -2.42 2.30 -13.64
C GLN A 328 -1.30 2.10 -14.67
N ALA A 329 -0.26 2.93 -14.65
CA ALA A 329 0.89 2.81 -15.53
C ALA A 329 1.71 1.54 -15.26
N VAL A 330 1.89 1.12 -14.00
CA VAL A 330 2.54 -0.16 -13.66
C VAL A 330 1.83 -1.34 -14.32
N GLN A 331 0.50 -1.32 -14.38
CA GLN A 331 -0.28 -2.38 -15.00
C GLN A 331 -0.30 -2.32 -16.54
N ASN A 332 -0.27 -1.12 -17.12
CA ASN A 332 -0.58 -0.91 -18.54
C ASN A 332 0.61 -0.52 -19.41
N PHE A 333 1.68 0.08 -18.85
CA PHE A 333 2.81 0.56 -19.63
C PHE A 333 3.93 -0.47 -19.74
N LEU A 334 4.09 -1.38 -18.77
CA LEU A 334 5.17 -2.36 -18.82
C LEU A 334 4.71 -3.64 -19.52
N VAL A 335 5.20 -3.86 -20.74
CA VAL A 335 4.93 -5.06 -21.55
C VAL A 335 6.27 -5.68 -21.93
N GLN A 336 6.55 -6.90 -21.44
CA GLN A 336 7.77 -7.66 -21.77
C GLN A 336 9.06 -6.81 -21.60
N ASP A 337 9.26 -6.23 -20.42
CA ASP A 337 10.40 -5.38 -20.05
C ASP A 337 10.58 -4.10 -20.90
N THR A 338 9.58 -3.75 -21.70
CA THR A 338 9.55 -2.52 -22.51
C THR A 338 8.46 -1.60 -21.99
N LEU A 339 8.81 -0.35 -21.69
CA LEU A 339 7.78 0.66 -21.45
C LEU A 339 7.11 1.01 -22.78
N THR A 340 5.88 0.55 -22.96
CA THR A 340 5.03 0.80 -24.12
C THR A 340 3.96 1.82 -23.74
N ILE A 341 4.12 3.07 -24.20
CA ILE A 341 3.24 4.18 -23.84
C ILE A 341 2.43 4.60 -25.06
N ASN A 342 1.11 4.43 -24.96
CA ASN A 342 0.17 4.96 -25.95
C ASN A 342 -0.34 6.33 -25.51
N THR A 343 0.15 7.39 -26.15
CA THR A 343 -0.14 8.78 -25.72
C THR A 343 -1.47 9.35 -26.22
N PHE A 344 -2.27 8.58 -26.96
CA PHE A 344 -3.55 9.09 -27.46
C PHE A 344 -4.54 9.31 -26.31
N THR A 345 -5.22 10.46 -26.31
CA THR A 345 -6.14 10.90 -25.24
C THR A 345 -7.10 9.79 -24.81
N GLN A 346 -7.72 9.09 -25.77
CA GLN A 346 -8.66 8.01 -25.49
C GLN A 346 -8.05 6.84 -24.69
N ASN A 347 -6.78 6.51 -24.90
CA ASN A 347 -6.10 5.47 -24.14
C ASN A 347 -5.72 5.98 -22.74
N LEU A 348 -5.19 7.20 -22.66
CA LEU A 348 -4.80 7.80 -21.39
C LEU A 348 -6.00 8.04 -20.47
N VAL A 349 -7.12 8.54 -21.00
CA VAL A 349 -8.36 8.75 -20.24
C VAL A 349 -9.00 7.42 -19.84
N ALA A 350 -9.01 6.41 -20.72
CA ALA A 350 -9.54 5.09 -20.37
C ALA A 350 -8.72 4.45 -19.23
N MET A 351 -7.40 4.62 -19.26
CA MET A 351 -6.50 4.13 -18.22
C MET A 351 -6.62 4.92 -16.91
N ALA A 352 -6.65 6.26 -16.99
CA ALA A 352 -6.71 7.14 -15.81
C ALA A 352 -8.13 7.22 -15.19
N GLY A 353 -9.16 6.82 -15.94
CA GLY A 353 -10.57 6.94 -15.54
C GLY A 353 -11.20 8.32 -15.78
N TYR A 354 -10.38 9.36 -16.05
CA TYR A 354 -10.85 10.71 -16.34
C TYR A 354 -9.80 11.52 -17.13
N ASP A 355 -10.20 12.68 -17.70
CA ASP A 355 -9.28 13.67 -18.25
C ASP A 355 -8.94 14.71 -17.16
N PRO A 356 -7.69 14.76 -16.68
CA PRO A 356 -7.30 15.63 -15.57
C PRO A 356 -7.21 17.11 -15.97
N LEU A 357 -7.09 17.41 -17.26
CA LEU A 357 -7.07 18.79 -17.74
C LEU A 357 -7.81 18.94 -19.07
N PRO A 358 -9.16 18.92 -19.03
CA PRO A 358 -9.99 18.96 -20.23
C PRO A 358 -9.74 20.21 -21.07
N GLY A 359 -9.62 20.02 -22.38
CA GLY A 359 -9.43 21.11 -23.34
C GLY A 359 -7.98 21.57 -23.53
N TRP A 360 -7.04 21.08 -22.72
CA TRP A 360 -5.62 21.35 -22.86
C TRP A 360 -4.85 20.10 -23.26
N ARG A 361 -3.74 20.30 -23.99
CA ARG A 361 -2.77 19.22 -24.25
C ARG A 361 -2.00 18.95 -22.96
N LYS A 362 -1.81 17.68 -22.63
CA LYS A 362 -1.17 17.25 -21.38
C LYS A 362 0.18 16.61 -21.64
N SER A 363 1.07 16.64 -20.65
CA SER A 363 2.28 15.81 -20.66
C SER A 363 2.05 14.52 -19.88
N ILE A 364 2.82 13.50 -20.24
CA ILE A 364 2.94 12.23 -19.54
C ILE A 364 4.37 12.21 -18.97
N SER A 365 4.48 12.38 -17.66
CA SER A 365 5.76 12.50 -16.95
C SER A 365 6.06 11.20 -16.23
N ILE A 366 7.13 10.51 -16.60
CA ILE A 366 7.46 9.17 -16.13
C ILE A 366 8.85 9.19 -15.50
N LEU A 367 8.92 8.80 -14.22
CA LEU A 367 10.16 8.48 -13.53
C LEU A 367 10.25 6.96 -13.36
N TYR A 368 11.37 6.38 -13.76
CA TYR A 368 11.57 4.94 -13.70
C TYR A 368 13.06 4.59 -13.46
N LYS A 369 13.35 3.39 -12.97
CA LYS A 369 14.73 2.85 -12.91
C LYS A 369 14.96 1.89 -14.05
N PHE A 370 16.16 1.97 -14.62
CA PHE A 370 16.74 0.93 -15.45
C PHE A 370 17.97 0.36 -14.72
N GLY A 371 17.84 -0.83 -14.14
CA GLY A 371 18.82 -1.32 -13.18
C GLY A 371 18.95 -0.35 -11.99
N GLN A 372 20.13 0.22 -11.78
CA GLN A 372 20.37 1.23 -10.73
C GLN A 372 20.20 2.68 -11.22
N GLU A 373 20.04 2.90 -12.53
CA GLU A 373 19.97 4.23 -13.12
C GLU A 373 18.52 4.74 -13.10
N THR A 374 18.26 5.80 -12.34
CA THR A 374 16.98 6.51 -12.41
C THR A 374 16.94 7.36 -13.68
N ARG A 375 15.82 7.30 -14.41
CA ARG A 375 15.59 7.98 -15.69
C ARG A 375 14.24 8.66 -15.69
N THR A 376 14.17 9.75 -16.46
CA THR A 376 12.97 10.55 -16.66
C THR A 376 12.62 10.53 -18.14
N LEU A 377 11.36 10.26 -18.44
CA LEU A 377 10.77 10.34 -19.77
C LEU A 377 9.55 11.26 -19.72
N VAL A 378 9.52 12.27 -20.58
CA VAL A 378 8.33 13.11 -20.76
C VAL A 378 7.84 12.98 -22.19
N LEU A 379 6.56 12.66 -22.34
CA LEU A 379 5.87 12.52 -23.62
C LEU A 379 4.72 13.53 -23.71
N GLU A 380 4.39 13.94 -24.93
CA GLU A 380 3.23 14.80 -25.19
C GLU A 380 2.00 13.94 -25.50
N GLU A 381 0.84 14.33 -24.99
CA GLU A 381 -0.43 13.73 -25.39
C GLU A 381 -0.64 13.84 -26.92
N ASN A 382 -1.17 12.78 -27.52
CA ASN A 382 -1.41 12.61 -28.96
C ASN A 382 -0.14 12.68 -29.83
N SER A 383 1.04 12.35 -29.29
CA SER A 383 2.30 12.31 -30.04
C SER A 383 2.66 10.94 -30.62
N GLY A 384 1.90 9.89 -30.30
CA GLY A 384 2.05 8.55 -30.86
C GLY A 384 2.16 7.44 -29.82
N VAL A 385 2.68 6.29 -30.25
CA VAL A 385 2.98 5.14 -29.38
C VAL A 385 4.49 4.99 -29.29
N PHE A 386 5.01 4.94 -28.07
CA PHE A 386 6.44 4.86 -27.79
C PHE A 386 6.77 3.53 -27.15
N ALA A 387 7.87 2.93 -27.58
CA ALA A 387 8.46 1.76 -26.95
C ALA A 387 9.84 2.15 -26.43
N VAL A 388 10.07 2.00 -25.13
CA VAL A 388 11.36 2.19 -24.48
C VAL A 388 11.86 0.83 -24.01
N PRO A 389 12.65 0.13 -24.85
CA PRO A 389 13.18 -1.17 -24.52
C PRO A 389 14.38 -1.06 -23.56
N PRO A 390 14.81 -2.20 -22.99
CA PRO A 390 16.04 -2.28 -22.21
C PRO A 390 17.26 -1.74 -22.94
N GLY A 391 18.09 -0.99 -22.22
CA GLY A 391 19.41 -0.56 -22.69
C GLY A 391 19.59 0.95 -22.68
N PRO A 392 20.33 1.52 -23.64
CA PRO A 392 20.60 2.95 -23.71
C PRO A 392 19.33 3.80 -23.80
N LEU A 393 19.44 5.08 -23.47
CA LEU A 393 18.36 6.04 -23.70
C LEU A 393 17.92 5.99 -25.17
N THR A 394 16.63 5.77 -25.40
CA THR A 394 16.03 5.97 -26.72
C THR A 394 16.20 7.42 -27.15
N PRO A 395 16.32 7.71 -28.46
CA PRO A 395 16.54 9.06 -28.99
C PRO A 395 15.26 9.92 -28.95
N ILE A 396 14.52 9.86 -27.85
CA ILE A 396 13.42 10.77 -27.52
C ILE A 396 14.04 11.96 -26.80
N SER A 397 13.75 13.18 -27.26
CA SER A 397 14.41 14.41 -26.76
C SER A 397 14.38 14.55 -25.24
N ASN A 398 13.25 14.18 -24.64
CA ASN A 398 12.96 14.33 -23.21
C ASN A 398 13.06 13.00 -22.45
N HIS A 399 13.87 12.07 -22.97
CA HIS A 399 14.30 10.87 -22.27
C HIS A 399 15.73 11.08 -21.76
N LYS A 400 15.90 11.23 -20.44
CA LYS A 400 17.15 11.61 -19.79
C LYS A 400 17.43 10.71 -18.59
N VAL A 401 18.70 10.56 -18.24
CA VAL A 401 19.08 10.12 -16.89
C VAL A 401 18.65 11.21 -15.91
N ALA A 402 18.04 10.81 -14.79
CA ALA A 402 17.73 11.71 -13.69
C ALA A 402 19.05 12.16 -13.05
N GLN A 403 19.24 13.47 -12.96
CA GLN A 403 20.48 14.04 -12.43
C GLN A 403 20.14 14.95 -11.26
N PRO A 404 20.34 14.50 -10.01
CA PRO A 404 20.22 15.39 -8.88
C PRO A 404 21.34 16.44 -8.95
N TYR A 405 21.00 17.72 -9.01
CA TYR A 405 21.98 18.77 -8.72
C TYR A 405 22.35 18.74 -7.24
N SER A 406 23.55 19.22 -6.92
CA SER A 406 24.06 19.24 -5.54
C SER A 406 23.06 19.93 -4.62
N GLN A 407 22.71 19.26 -3.52
CA GLN A 407 21.84 19.80 -2.48
C GLN A 407 22.39 21.13 -1.96
N MET A 408 21.50 22.12 -1.77
CA MET A 408 21.88 23.41 -1.20
C MET A 408 22.37 23.24 0.25
N GLU A 409 23.48 23.90 0.59
CA GLU A 409 24.00 23.91 1.96
C GLU A 409 22.93 24.40 2.94
N GLY A 410 22.65 23.59 3.98
CA GLY A 410 21.64 23.90 5.00
C GLY A 410 20.26 23.30 4.76
N VAL A 411 19.95 22.79 3.56
CA VAL A 411 18.69 22.06 3.30
C VAL A 411 18.96 20.58 3.36
N THR A 412 18.71 19.93 4.50
CA THR A 412 18.94 18.48 4.67
C THR A 412 17.65 17.67 4.75
N SER A 413 16.48 18.25 4.55
CA SER A 413 15.19 17.56 4.68
C SER A 413 14.85 16.71 3.46
N LEU A 414 15.38 17.04 2.28
CA LEU A 414 15.14 16.31 1.04
C LEU A 414 16.27 16.48 0.01
N VAL A 415 16.33 15.55 -0.94
CA VAL A 415 17.18 15.58 -2.13
C VAL A 415 16.29 15.48 -3.37
N ILE A 416 16.33 16.48 -4.26
CA ILE A 416 15.55 16.46 -5.50
C ILE A 416 16.14 15.40 -6.44
N VAL A 417 15.29 14.55 -7.01
CA VAL A 417 15.63 13.48 -7.97
C VAL A 417 15.58 14.00 -9.40
N ASP A 418 14.46 14.60 -9.81
CA ASP A 418 14.31 15.27 -11.11
C ASP A 418 13.14 16.26 -11.09
N VAL A 419 13.10 17.17 -12.08
CA VAL A 419 12.08 18.21 -12.23
C VAL A 419 11.63 18.27 -13.68
N VAL A 420 10.32 18.29 -13.92
CA VAL A 420 9.71 18.42 -15.25
C VAL A 420 8.69 19.54 -15.30
N TYR A 421 8.57 20.17 -16.47
CA TYR A 421 7.59 21.21 -16.75
C TYR A 421 7.11 21.14 -18.19
N GLY A 422 5.82 20.91 -18.37
CA GLY A 422 5.22 20.63 -19.68
C GLY A 422 5.91 19.44 -20.34
N PRO A 423 6.43 19.57 -21.57
CA PRO A 423 7.12 18.50 -22.27
C PRO A 423 8.61 18.42 -21.90
N ALA A 424 9.14 19.32 -21.05
CA ALA A 424 10.56 19.46 -20.81
C ALA A 424 11.01 18.83 -19.48
N VAL A 425 12.18 18.18 -19.51
CA VAL A 425 12.94 17.85 -18.31
C VAL A 425 13.86 19.02 -17.97
N ILE A 426 13.72 19.59 -16.78
CA ILE A 426 14.38 20.83 -16.39
C ILE A 426 15.84 20.57 -15.99
N ARG A 427 16.75 21.28 -16.66
CA ARG A 427 18.20 21.21 -16.44
C ARG A 427 18.82 22.59 -16.16
N ASP A 428 18.00 23.60 -15.93
CA ASP A 428 18.46 24.90 -15.45
C ASP A 428 18.69 24.81 -13.93
N GLN A 429 19.95 24.91 -13.51
CA GLN A 429 20.33 24.84 -12.12
C GLN A 429 19.67 25.93 -11.26
N THR A 430 19.35 27.09 -11.84
CA THR A 430 18.66 28.17 -11.15
C THR A 430 17.29 27.74 -10.63
N VAL A 431 16.58 26.89 -11.38
CA VAL A 431 15.28 26.34 -10.98
C VAL A 431 15.45 25.47 -9.74
N TRP A 432 16.44 24.59 -9.75
CA TRP A 432 16.74 23.70 -8.63
C TRP A 432 17.16 24.48 -7.37
N ASP A 433 18.00 25.50 -7.53
CA ASP A 433 18.39 26.39 -6.43
C ASP A 433 17.19 27.12 -5.83
N ASN A 434 16.23 27.53 -6.67
CA ASN A 434 15.03 28.20 -6.21
C ASN A 434 14.09 27.24 -5.45
N ILE A 435 13.96 25.99 -5.89
CA ILE A 435 13.19 24.96 -5.15
C ILE A 435 13.83 24.72 -3.78
N TYR A 436 15.16 24.57 -3.71
CA TYR A 436 15.83 24.42 -2.42
C TYR A 436 15.66 25.66 -1.52
N LYS A 437 15.67 26.88 -2.08
CA LYS A 437 15.40 28.11 -1.31
C LYS A 437 13.98 28.14 -0.75
N SER A 438 12.97 27.73 -1.52
CA SER A 438 11.60 27.69 -0.99
C SER A 438 11.48 26.69 0.16
N VAL A 439 12.18 25.55 0.07
CA VAL A 439 12.30 24.59 1.18
C VAL A 439 13.01 25.21 2.39
N ALA A 440 14.14 25.90 2.19
CA ALA A 440 14.87 26.54 3.28
C ALA A 440 14.06 27.63 4.01
N ASN A 441 13.22 28.36 3.27
CA ASN A 441 12.48 29.52 3.77
C ASN A 441 11.06 29.19 4.25
N HIS A 442 10.61 27.94 4.18
CA HIS A 442 9.22 27.58 4.46
C HIS A 442 8.21 28.29 3.54
N GLU A 443 8.57 28.49 2.28
CA GLU A 443 7.74 29.16 1.27
C GLU A 443 7.02 28.15 0.37
N GLN A 444 5.84 28.54 -0.12
CA GLN A 444 5.14 27.81 -1.17
C GLN A 444 5.94 27.87 -2.48
N TRP A 445 5.99 26.74 -3.18
CA TRP A 445 6.52 26.67 -4.53
C TRP A 445 5.40 26.83 -5.55
N CYS A 446 5.53 27.80 -6.45
CA CYS A 446 4.56 28.05 -7.51
C CYS A 446 5.11 27.64 -8.88
N PHE A 447 4.29 26.94 -9.66
CA PHE A 447 4.66 26.48 -11.00
C PHE A 447 4.47 27.60 -12.03
N GLU A 448 5.43 28.52 -12.08
CA GLU A 448 5.40 29.68 -12.98
C GLU A 448 6.54 29.61 -14.00
N ASN A 449 6.31 30.10 -15.22
CA ASN A 449 7.35 30.14 -16.26
C ASN A 449 8.65 30.82 -15.79
N SER A 450 8.54 31.87 -14.97
CA SER A 450 9.68 32.59 -14.42
C SER A 450 10.48 31.77 -13.39
N LEU A 451 9.84 30.81 -12.72
CA LEU A 451 10.45 29.95 -11.70
C LEU A 451 10.91 28.62 -12.28
N MET A 452 10.31 28.16 -13.38
CA MET A 452 10.59 26.87 -14.04
C MET A 452 11.60 26.98 -15.21
N GLY A 453 12.26 28.14 -15.38
CA GLY A 453 13.31 28.33 -16.39
C GLY A 453 12.81 28.69 -17.79
N GLY A 454 11.54 29.09 -17.92
CA GLY A 454 10.93 29.56 -19.17
C GLY A 454 9.58 28.88 -19.48
N ASP A 455 9.09 29.13 -20.69
CA ASP A 455 7.86 28.51 -21.22
C ASP A 455 8.24 27.43 -22.26
N PRO A 456 8.39 26.15 -21.85
CA PRO A 456 8.76 25.07 -22.75
C PRO A 456 7.60 24.64 -23.68
N TRP A 457 6.38 25.15 -23.47
CA TRP A 457 5.21 24.77 -24.26
C TRP A 457 4.31 25.97 -24.55
N TYR A 458 4.76 26.80 -25.50
CA TYR A 458 4.11 28.07 -25.79
C TYR A 458 2.61 27.94 -26.09
N GLY A 459 1.82 28.68 -25.33
CA GLY A 459 0.36 28.71 -25.46
C GLY A 459 -0.36 27.47 -24.96
N VAL A 460 0.31 26.60 -24.18
CA VAL A 460 -0.28 25.43 -23.53
C VAL A 460 -0.09 25.55 -22.01
N LEU A 461 -1.14 25.25 -21.25
CA LEU A 461 -1.05 25.17 -19.79
C LEU A 461 -0.20 23.95 -19.41
N LYS A 462 0.91 24.17 -18.69
CA LYS A 462 1.89 23.11 -18.43
C LYS A 462 1.65 22.46 -17.08
N SER A 463 1.65 21.13 -17.04
CA SER A 463 1.81 20.42 -15.77
C SER A 463 3.28 20.32 -15.38
N ALA A 464 3.54 20.16 -14.10
CA ALA A 464 4.86 20.05 -13.52
C ALA A 464 4.91 18.89 -12.54
N VAL A 465 6.08 18.26 -12.40
CA VAL A 465 6.35 17.30 -11.33
C VAL A 465 7.74 17.56 -10.78
N ILE A 466 7.85 17.62 -9.47
CA ILE A 466 9.11 17.61 -8.73
C ILE A 466 9.17 16.28 -7.99
N TRP A 467 10.15 15.45 -8.32
CA TRP A 467 10.45 14.22 -7.58
C TRP A 467 11.58 14.47 -6.60
N TYR A 468 11.45 14.01 -5.37
CA TYR A 468 12.49 14.12 -4.34
C TYR A 468 12.45 12.94 -3.37
N GLU A 469 13.54 12.72 -2.65
CA GLU A 469 13.64 11.74 -1.56
C GLU A 469 13.82 12.50 -0.24
N HIS A 470 13.22 12.03 0.86
CA HIS A 470 13.53 12.58 2.19
C HIS A 470 14.88 12.07 2.68
N ALA A 471 15.56 12.87 3.50
CA ALA A 471 16.86 12.43 4.02
C ALA A 471 16.75 11.15 4.86
N GLY A 472 17.52 10.14 4.44
CA GLY A 472 17.53 8.83 5.07
C GLY A 472 16.49 7.85 4.52
N THR A 473 15.68 8.23 3.52
CA THR A 473 14.81 7.31 2.79
C THR A 473 15.30 7.11 1.36
N THR A 474 14.88 6.01 0.73
CA THR A 474 15.10 5.73 -0.71
C THR A 474 13.80 5.78 -1.49
N SER A 475 12.73 6.28 -0.86
CA SER A 475 11.40 6.36 -1.43
C SER A 475 11.25 7.71 -2.12
N VAL A 476 10.94 7.67 -3.41
CA VAL A 476 10.65 8.87 -4.18
C VAL A 476 9.26 9.39 -3.81
N ILE A 477 9.19 10.68 -3.52
CA ILE A 477 7.99 11.46 -3.31
C ILE A 477 7.82 12.39 -4.50
N SER A 478 6.58 12.60 -4.93
CA SER A 478 6.23 13.47 -6.04
C SER A 478 5.38 14.65 -5.55
N LEU A 479 5.66 15.83 -6.11
CA LEU A 479 4.77 16.99 -6.03
C LEU A 479 4.43 17.41 -7.44
N ALA A 480 3.16 17.30 -7.78
CA ALA A 480 2.65 17.68 -9.07
C ALA A 480 1.73 18.90 -8.96
N GLY A 481 1.65 19.65 -10.05
CA GLY A 481 0.73 20.77 -10.17
C GLY A 481 0.66 21.27 -11.61
N ILE A 482 -0.20 22.25 -11.81
CA ILE A 482 -0.41 22.90 -13.09
C ILE A 482 0.16 24.32 -13.02
N GLU A 483 0.58 24.87 -14.15
CA GLU A 483 0.97 26.27 -14.27
C GLU A 483 -0.02 27.21 -13.55
N HIS A 484 0.52 28.14 -12.76
CA HIS A 484 -0.21 29.05 -11.86
C HIS A 484 -0.77 28.43 -10.56
N SER A 485 -0.46 27.16 -10.26
CA SER A 485 -0.72 26.56 -8.95
C SER A 485 0.50 26.62 -8.04
N CYS A 486 0.26 26.58 -6.72
CA CYS A 486 1.31 26.58 -5.70
C CYS A 486 1.12 25.42 -4.72
N VAL A 487 2.23 24.83 -4.27
CA VAL A 487 2.29 23.67 -3.37
C VAL A 487 3.30 23.91 -2.24
N ASN A 488 3.13 23.20 -1.12
CA ASN A 488 4.15 23.16 -0.07
C ASN A 488 5.15 22.04 -0.38
N ILE A 489 6.46 22.33 -0.30
CA ILE A 489 7.51 21.33 -0.54
C ILE A 489 8.22 21.02 0.78
N GLY A 490 8.15 19.77 1.24
CA GLY A 490 9.04 19.26 2.29
C GLY A 490 8.77 19.76 3.71
N PHE A 491 7.51 20.06 4.07
CA PHE A 491 7.10 20.48 5.41
C PHE A 491 5.99 19.61 5.99
#